data_AF-A0A9E5GR30-F1
#
_entry.id   AF-A0A9E5GR30-F1
#
_cell.length_a   1.000
_cell.length_b   1.000
_cell.length_c   1.000
_cell.angle_alpha   90.00
_cell.angle_beta   90.00
_cell.angle_gamma   90.00
#
_symmetry.space_group_name_H-M   'P 1'
#
loop_
_entity.id
_entity.type
_entity.pdbx_description
1 polymer ?
#
loop_
_entity_poly.entity_id
_entity_poly.type
_entity_poly.pdbx_seq_one_letter_code
_entity_poly.pdbx_strand_id
1 'polypeptide(L)'
;MYFYIKDTPGKESETYTEIIAMKDELKAQGLTAMFSSKDDALNFLEKKIPDVVGNFEKYGITNPLPATLYVMFRDADQYESLKTTILKHKDIILNIKDIDPDKSLQQQENRVLTIINFTNFLQVLSYCIIVLLGIIILTFVAFLLRSIFDKFAYDFKVKKILGTASEQITK
;
A
#
# COMPACT_ATOMS: atom_id res chain seq x y z
N MET A 1 8.21 15.68 0.57
CA MET A 1 9.06 14.91 1.50
C MET A 1 9.69 15.87 2.49
N TYR A 2 9.80 15.47 3.77
CA TYR A 2 10.41 16.30 4.82
C TYR A 2 11.75 15.70 5.22
N PHE A 3 12.79 16.52 5.30
CA PHE A 3 14.12 16.14 5.77
C PHE A 3 14.46 16.91 7.04
N TYR A 4 14.82 16.17 8.08
CA TYR A 4 15.18 16.74 9.38
C TYR A 4 16.69 16.96 9.44
N ILE A 5 17.11 18.17 9.73
CA ILE A 5 18.53 18.54 9.74
C ILE A 5 19.12 18.21 11.11
N LYS A 6 20.31 17.61 11.12
CA LYS A 6 21.03 17.24 12.33
C LYS A 6 21.45 18.48 13.09
N ASP A 7 21.30 18.43 14.42
CA ASP A 7 21.79 19.50 15.27
C ASP A 7 23.32 19.49 15.32
N THR A 8 23.95 20.62 14.98
CA THR A 8 25.40 20.80 14.98
C THR A 8 25.77 22.00 15.86
N PRO A 9 25.88 21.80 17.18
CA PRO A 9 26.21 22.87 18.12
C PRO A 9 27.52 23.56 17.73
N GLY A 10 27.50 24.88 17.55
CA GLY A 10 28.67 25.68 17.18
C GLY A 10 29.06 25.67 15.69
N LYS A 11 28.37 24.90 14.85
CA LYS A 11 28.54 24.89 13.38
C LYS A 11 27.26 25.16 12.60
N GLU A 12 26.24 25.70 13.27
CA GLU A 12 24.91 25.94 12.68
C GLU A 12 24.98 26.80 11.41
N SER A 13 25.88 27.79 11.36
CA SER A 13 26.05 28.64 10.18
C SER A 13 26.63 27.89 8.98
N GLU A 14 27.55 26.95 9.18
CA GLU A 14 28.11 26.11 8.11
C GLU A 14 27.02 25.17 7.60
N THR A 15 26.34 24.48 8.52
CA THR A 15 25.24 23.55 8.20
C THR A 15 24.12 24.26 7.44
N TYR A 16 23.68 25.45 7.87
CA TYR A 16 22.63 26.19 7.15
C TYR A 16 23.09 26.68 5.78
N THR A 17 24.36 27.03 5.62
CA THR A 17 24.92 27.38 4.30
C THR A 17 24.86 26.18 3.36
N GLU A 18 25.21 24.99 3.83
CA GLU A 18 25.10 23.74 3.06
C GLU A 18 23.64 23.40 2.71
N ILE A 19 22.70 23.57 3.64
CA ILE A 19 21.27 23.34 3.38
C ILE A 19 20.70 24.35 2.39
N ILE A 20 21.12 25.62 2.44
CA ILE A 20 20.72 26.63 1.46
C ILE A 20 21.26 26.28 0.08
N ALA A 21 22.53 25.88 -0.02
CA ALA A 21 23.13 25.42 -1.28
C ALA A 21 22.40 24.20 -1.84
N MET A 22 22.06 23.22 -0.99
CA MET A 22 21.28 22.05 -1.38
C MET A 22 19.87 22.43 -1.86
N LYS A 23 19.18 23.32 -1.15
CA LYS A 23 17.87 23.86 -1.56
C LYS A 23 17.97 24.48 -2.95
N ASP A 24 19.04 25.22 -3.24
CA ASP A 24 19.22 25.89 -4.52
C ASP A 24 19.60 24.90 -5.64
N GLU A 25 20.39 23.85 -5.35
CA GLU A 25 20.64 22.73 -6.28
C GLU A 25 19.33 22.01 -6.63
N LEU A 26 18.51 21.69 -5.63
CA LEU A 26 17.21 21.05 -5.83
C LEU A 26 16.27 21.93 -6.66
N LYS A 27 16.25 23.25 -6.41
CA LYS A 27 15.47 24.20 -7.22
C LYS A 27 15.97 24.30 -8.66
N ALA A 28 17.29 24.27 -8.88
CA ALA A 28 17.88 24.28 -10.21
C ALA A 28 17.52 23.02 -11.00
N GLN A 29 17.33 21.89 -10.33
CA GLN A 29 16.84 20.63 -10.90
C GLN A 29 15.31 20.61 -11.12
N GLY A 30 14.60 21.71 -10.86
CA GLY A 30 13.15 21.83 -11.09
C GLY A 30 12.27 21.33 -9.94
N LEU A 31 12.85 21.04 -8.77
CA LEU A 31 12.10 20.68 -7.56
C LEU A 31 11.67 21.92 -6.78
N THR A 32 10.57 21.80 -6.04
CA THR A 32 10.17 22.85 -5.08
C THR A 32 10.76 22.52 -3.72
N ALA A 33 11.81 23.24 -3.33
CA ALA A 33 12.43 23.10 -2.02
C ALA A 33 12.18 24.34 -1.12
N MET A 34 11.83 24.11 0.14
CA MET A 34 11.63 25.13 1.18
C MET A 34 12.40 24.74 2.43
N PHE A 35 13.19 25.66 2.96
CA PHE A 35 13.92 25.48 4.20
C PHE A 35 13.21 26.24 5.32
N SER A 36 13.08 25.61 6.48
CA SER A 36 12.57 26.20 7.71
C SER A 36 13.61 25.99 8.80
N SER A 37 14.07 27.07 9.40
CA SER A 37 14.96 27.01 10.56
C SER A 37 14.23 26.44 11.79
N LYS A 38 14.97 26.17 12.87
CA LYS A 38 14.40 25.76 14.16
C LYS A 38 13.39 26.81 14.67
N ASP A 39 13.73 28.09 14.53
CA ASP A 39 12.89 29.19 15.01
C ASP A 39 11.66 29.39 14.13
N ASP A 40 11.80 29.26 12.80
CA ASP A 40 10.66 29.31 11.89
C ASP A 40 9.66 28.18 12.16
N ALA A 41 10.18 26.98 12.45
CA ALA A 41 9.35 25.82 12.80
C ALA A 41 8.59 26.04 14.12
N LEU A 42 9.24 26.67 15.11
CA LEU A 42 8.63 27.00 16.40
C LEU A 42 7.55 28.08 16.25
N ASN A 43 7.86 29.15 15.51
CA ASN A 43 6.91 30.24 15.20
C ASN A 43 5.68 29.71 14.44
N PHE A 44 5.86 28.74 13.55
CA PHE A 44 4.76 28.09 12.86
C PHE A 44 3.90 27.25 13.81
N LEU A 45 4.53 26.51 14.73
CA LEU A 45 3.83 25.72 15.73
C LEU A 45 3.05 26.62 16.70
N GLU A 46 3.64 27.74 17.13
CA GLU A 46 3.01 28.72 18.03
C GLU A 46 1.72 29.28 17.41
N LYS A 47 1.75 29.62 16.12
CA LYS A 47 0.56 30.11 15.40
C LYS A 47 -0.54 29.07 15.28
N LYS A 48 -0.20 27.78 15.28
CA LYS A 48 -1.17 26.69 15.09
C LYS A 48 -1.68 26.11 16.41
N ILE A 49 -0.80 25.97 17.40
CA ILE A 49 -1.06 25.33 18.68
C ILE A 49 -0.30 26.09 19.77
N PRO A 50 -0.76 27.30 20.14
CA PRO A 50 -0.06 28.17 21.09
C PRO A 50 0.12 27.52 22.46
N ASP A 51 -0.83 26.69 22.89
CA ASP A 51 -0.79 25.98 24.17
C ASP A 51 0.42 25.06 24.31
N VAL A 52 0.89 24.46 23.21
CA VAL A 52 2.05 23.55 23.22
C VAL A 52 3.34 24.34 23.38
N VAL A 53 3.47 25.47 22.68
CA VAL A 53 4.65 26.33 22.78
C VAL A 53 4.72 27.01 24.15
N GLY A 54 3.59 27.47 24.68
CA GLY A 54 3.51 28.00 26.05
C GLY A 54 3.90 26.97 27.12
N ASN A 55 3.64 25.67 26.89
CA ASN A 55 4.14 24.62 27.77
C ASN A 55 5.67 24.46 27.68
N PHE A 56 6.28 24.59 26.49
CA PHE A 56 7.74 24.53 26.36
C PHE A 56 8.42 25.62 27.18
N GLU A 57 7.92 26.86 27.10
CA GLU A 57 8.40 27.97 27.92
C GLU A 57 8.20 27.73 29.42
N LYS A 58 7.01 27.27 29.81
CA LYS A 58 6.66 26.97 31.20
C LYS A 58 7.56 25.91 31.85
N TYR A 59 8.00 24.91 31.09
CA TYR A 59 8.86 23.83 31.57
C TYR A 59 10.35 24.06 31.27
N GLY A 60 10.73 25.23 30.75
CA GLY A 60 12.12 25.55 30.42
C GLY A 60 12.71 24.66 29.31
N ILE A 61 11.86 24.12 28.44
CA ILE A 61 12.26 23.26 27.33
C ILE A 61 12.80 24.17 26.22
N THR A 62 14.10 24.03 25.93
CA THR A 62 14.74 24.69 24.79
C THR A 62 14.15 24.15 23.48
N ASN A 63 14.05 24.99 22.43
CA ASN A 63 13.37 24.66 21.17
C ASN A 63 13.67 23.23 20.69
N PRO A 64 12.71 22.29 20.83
CA PRO A 64 12.95 20.88 20.55
C PRO A 64 12.85 20.55 19.05
N LEU A 65 12.47 21.53 18.23
CA LEU A 65 12.20 21.31 16.82
C LEU A 65 13.50 21.32 16.02
N PRO A 66 13.76 20.29 15.20
CA PRO A 66 14.87 20.33 14.26
C PRO A 66 14.57 21.32 13.13
N ALA A 67 15.61 21.87 12.52
CA ALA A 67 15.46 22.56 11.23
C ALA A 67 14.99 21.54 10.17
N THR A 68 14.18 22.00 9.22
CA THR A 68 13.55 21.13 8.22
C THR A 68 13.74 21.64 6.80
N LEU A 69 14.05 20.71 5.89
CA LEU A 69 14.02 20.94 4.45
C LEU A 69 12.83 20.16 3.86
N TYR A 70 11.86 20.90 3.35
CA TYR A 70 10.73 20.35 2.64
C TYR A 70 10.99 20.36 1.13
N VAL A 71 10.81 19.22 0.47
CA VAL A 71 11.00 19.11 -0.99
C VAL A 71 9.80 18.42 -1.64
N MET A 72 9.26 19.04 -2.68
CA MET A 72 8.23 18.44 -3.55
C MET A 72 8.84 18.07 -4.90
N PHE A 73 8.49 16.87 -5.36
CA PHE A 73 8.78 16.33 -6.68
C PHE A 73 7.45 15.93 -7.35
N ARG A 74 7.41 15.95 -8.68
CA ARG A 74 6.21 15.69 -9.49
C ARG A 74 6.25 14.34 -10.20
N ASP A 75 7.45 13.84 -10.49
CA ASP A 75 7.68 12.66 -11.31
C ASP A 75 8.89 11.85 -10.80
N ALA A 76 9.10 10.69 -11.43
CA ALA A 76 10.16 9.76 -11.06
C ALA A 76 11.56 10.34 -11.29
N ASP A 77 11.77 11.11 -12.35
CA ASP A 77 13.07 11.68 -12.69
C ASP A 77 13.47 12.76 -11.66
N GLN A 78 12.50 13.57 -11.21
CA GLN A 78 12.68 14.52 -10.12
C GLN A 78 12.99 13.83 -8.80
N TYR A 79 12.40 12.66 -8.52
CA TYR A 79 12.72 11.90 -7.31
C TYR A 79 14.12 11.30 -7.34
N GLU A 80 14.58 10.78 -8.48
CA GLU A 80 15.97 10.30 -8.59
C GLU A 80 16.98 11.46 -8.47
N SER A 81 16.62 12.64 -9.00
CA SER A 81 17.41 13.87 -8.82
C SER A 81 17.45 14.30 -7.35
N LEU A 82 16.29 14.31 -6.67
CA LEU A 82 16.18 14.54 -5.23
C LEU A 82 17.08 13.58 -4.44
N LYS A 83 16.93 12.29 -4.70
CA LYS A 83 17.66 11.22 -4.02
C LYS A 83 19.15 11.41 -4.18
N THR A 84 19.62 11.68 -5.39
CA THR A 84 21.04 11.92 -5.68
C THR A 84 21.57 13.12 -4.89
N THR A 85 20.87 14.25 -4.92
CA THR A 85 21.31 15.47 -4.20
C THR A 85 21.24 15.29 -2.68
N ILE A 86 20.21 14.63 -2.15
CA ILE A 86 20.09 14.37 -0.71
C ILE A 86 21.16 13.39 -0.20
N LEU A 87 21.49 12.35 -0.97
CA LEU A 87 22.52 11.37 -0.60
C LEU A 87 23.94 11.97 -0.57
N LYS A 88 24.24 13.00 -1.38
CA LYS A 88 25.51 13.74 -1.31
C LYS A 88 25.71 14.41 0.05
N HIS A 89 24.62 14.81 0.70
CA HIS A 89 24.61 15.54 1.97
C HIS A 89 24.03 14.70 3.11
N LYS A 90 24.21 13.37 3.06
CA LYS A 90 23.69 12.43 4.06
C LYS A 90 24.11 12.73 5.51
N ASP A 91 25.26 13.38 5.71
CA ASP A 91 25.86 13.58 7.04
C ASP A 91 25.14 14.66 7.87
N ILE A 92 24.39 15.54 7.19
CA ILE A 92 23.62 16.63 7.82
C ILE A 92 22.12 16.33 7.92
N ILE A 93 21.63 15.20 7.38
CA ILE A 93 20.22 14.82 7.37
C ILE A 93 19.97 13.61 8.29
N LEU A 94 19.11 13.78 9.29
CA LEU A 94 18.79 12.75 10.30
C LEU A 94 18.02 11.56 9.71
N ASN A 95 17.07 11.83 8.82
CA ASN A 95 16.16 10.82 8.27
C ASN A 95 16.59 10.28 6.90
N ILE A 96 17.89 10.29 6.62
CA ILE A 96 18.44 9.76 5.36
C ILE A 96 18.15 8.27 5.17
N LYS A 97 17.95 7.51 6.26
CA LYS A 97 17.63 6.08 6.24
C LYS A 97 16.27 5.79 5.60
N ASP A 98 15.38 6.78 5.52
CA ASP A 98 14.09 6.66 4.85
C ASP A 98 14.21 6.76 3.32
N ILE A 99 15.37 7.21 2.83
CA ILE A 99 15.75 7.14 1.42
C ILE A 99 16.54 5.86 1.22
N ASP A 100 15.89 4.87 0.62
CA ASP A 100 16.56 3.63 0.26
C ASP A 100 17.42 3.85 -1.00
N PRO A 101 18.76 3.74 -0.92
CA PRO A 101 19.65 3.94 -2.05
C PRO A 101 19.40 2.92 -3.17
N ASP A 102 18.89 1.73 -2.85
CA ASP A 102 18.73 0.64 -3.80
C ASP A 102 17.31 0.53 -4.37
N LYS A 103 16.34 1.26 -3.80
CA LYS A 103 14.96 1.26 -4.30
C LYS A 103 14.63 2.53 -5.08
N SER A 104 14.09 2.35 -6.27
CA SER A 104 13.51 3.43 -7.08
C SER A 104 12.07 3.73 -6.66
N LEU A 105 11.56 4.89 -7.04
CA LEU A 105 10.14 5.25 -6.85
C LEU A 105 9.20 4.18 -7.44
N GLN A 106 9.55 3.63 -8.61
CA GLN A 106 8.82 2.55 -9.26
C GLN A 106 8.75 1.27 -8.42
N GLN A 107 9.74 0.95 -7.59
CA GLN A 107 9.66 -0.22 -6.71
C GLN A 107 8.68 -0.01 -5.55
N GLN A 108 8.48 1.24 -5.11
CA GLN A 108 7.44 1.58 -4.14
C GLN A 108 6.05 1.54 -4.77
N GLU A 109 5.89 2.07 -5.99
CA GLU A 109 4.65 1.98 -6.77
C GLU A 109 4.32 0.54 -7.18
N ASN A 110 5.32 -0.27 -7.55
CA ASN A 110 5.15 -1.68 -7.88
C ASN A 110 4.60 -2.50 -6.72
N ARG A 111 4.86 -2.13 -5.46
CA ARG A 111 4.21 -2.79 -4.32
C ARG A 111 2.69 -2.58 -4.34
N VAL A 112 2.24 -1.37 -4.67
CA VAL A 112 0.82 -1.05 -4.80
C VAL A 112 0.21 -1.75 -6.01
N LEU A 113 0.89 -1.73 -7.15
CA LEU A 113 0.44 -2.43 -8.38
C LEU A 113 0.39 -3.95 -8.19
N THR A 114 1.33 -4.53 -7.44
CA THR A 114 1.34 -5.96 -7.11
C THR A 114 0.14 -6.32 -6.24
N ILE A 115 -0.26 -5.47 -5.29
CA ILE A 115 -1.46 -5.69 -4.46
C ILE A 115 -2.74 -5.61 -5.30
N ILE A 116 -2.82 -4.67 -6.24
CA ILE A 116 -3.96 -4.54 -7.17
C ILE A 116 -4.06 -5.79 -8.06
N ASN A 117 -2.96 -6.21 -8.67
CA ASN A 117 -2.94 -7.42 -9.52
C ASN A 117 -3.26 -8.69 -8.73
N PHE A 118 -2.78 -8.80 -7.49
CA PHE A 118 -3.11 -9.93 -6.61
C PHE A 118 -4.59 -9.94 -6.22
N THR A 119 -5.19 -8.77 -5.98
CA THR A 119 -6.62 -8.63 -5.67
C THR A 119 -7.47 -9.06 -6.85
N ASN A 120 -7.12 -8.62 -8.06
CA ASN A 120 -7.81 -9.03 -9.30
C ASN A 120 -7.67 -10.54 -9.54
N PHE A 121 -6.50 -11.12 -9.28
CA PHE A 121 -6.29 -12.57 -9.36
C PHE A 121 -7.20 -13.32 -8.37
N LEU A 122 -7.30 -12.87 -7.12
CA LEU A 122 -8.18 -13.48 -6.12
C LEU A 122 -9.66 -13.40 -6.51
N GLN A 123 -10.10 -12.29 -7.12
CA GLN A 123 -11.47 -12.16 -7.61
C GLN A 123 -11.77 -13.16 -8.73
N VAL A 124 -10.89 -13.28 -9.73
CA VAL A 124 -11.05 -14.25 -10.82
C VAL A 124 -11.05 -15.68 -10.28
N LEU A 125 -10.13 -16.01 -9.36
CA LEU A 125 -10.06 -17.31 -8.72
C LEU A 125 -11.36 -17.65 -7.96
N SER A 126 -11.94 -16.68 -7.25
CA SER A 126 -13.22 -16.85 -6.55
C SER A 126 -14.35 -17.20 -7.52
N TYR A 127 -14.47 -16.48 -8.63
CA TYR A 127 -15.47 -16.80 -9.66
C TYR A 127 -15.25 -18.20 -10.25
N CYS A 128 -13.99 -18.60 -10.52
CA CYS A 128 -13.69 -19.94 -11.00
C CYS A 128 -14.16 -21.03 -10.01
N ILE A 129 -13.95 -20.84 -8.71
CA ILE A 129 -14.39 -21.80 -7.68
C ILE A 129 -15.92 -21.92 -7.64
N ILE A 130 -16.63 -20.79 -7.71
CA ILE A 130 -18.11 -20.78 -7.72
C ILE A 130 -18.65 -21.52 -8.94
N VAL A 131 -18.11 -21.25 -10.13
CA VAL A 131 -18.50 -21.94 -11.37
C VAL A 131 -18.21 -23.44 -11.28
N LEU A 132 -17.03 -23.81 -10.77
CA LEU A 132 -16.61 -25.20 -10.62
C LEU A 132 -17.53 -25.95 -9.65
N LEU A 133 -17.91 -25.34 -8.52
CA LEU A 133 -18.90 -25.90 -7.60
C LEU A 133 -20.27 -26.08 -8.27
N GLY A 134 -20.72 -25.11 -9.06
CA GLY A 134 -21.96 -25.22 -9.83
C GLY A 134 -21.97 -26.42 -10.79
N ILE A 135 -20.85 -26.66 -11.48
CA ILE A 135 -20.68 -27.81 -12.38
C ILE A 135 -20.72 -29.13 -11.59
N ILE A 136 -20.05 -29.20 -10.44
CA ILE A 136 -20.06 -30.39 -9.57
C ILE A 136 -21.49 -30.71 -9.12
N ILE A 137 -22.26 -29.71 -8.69
CA ILE A 137 -23.65 -29.91 -8.27
C ILE A 137 -24.50 -30.41 -9.44
N LEU A 138 -24.40 -29.78 -10.62
CA LEU A 138 -25.17 -30.19 -11.81
C LEU A 138 -24.84 -31.63 -12.25
N THR A 139 -23.56 -31.99 -12.28
CA THR A 139 -23.13 -33.34 -12.65
C THR A 139 -23.61 -34.38 -11.63
N PHE A 140 -23.57 -34.05 -10.34
CA PHE A 140 -24.10 -34.91 -9.29
C PHE A 140 -25.62 -35.12 -9.39
N VAL A 141 -26.38 -34.06 -9.66
CA VAL A 141 -27.84 -34.15 -9.88
C VAL A 141 -28.16 -35.01 -11.10
N ALA A 142 -27.45 -34.82 -12.21
CA ALA A 142 -27.64 -35.63 -13.41
C ALA A 142 -27.34 -37.11 -13.15
N PHE A 143 -26.29 -37.40 -12.38
CA PHE A 143 -25.95 -38.77 -11.97
C PHE A 143 -27.04 -39.40 -11.08
N LEU A 144 -27.57 -38.66 -10.10
CA LEU A 144 -28.65 -39.15 -9.24
C LEU A 144 -29.92 -39.45 -10.04
N LEU A 145 -30.33 -38.54 -10.93
CA LEU A 145 -31.48 -38.75 -11.80
C LEU A 145 -31.31 -40.01 -12.64
N ARG A 146 -30.15 -40.18 -13.28
CA ARG A 146 -29.85 -41.37 -14.07
C ARG A 146 -29.93 -42.66 -13.23
N SER A 147 -29.36 -42.64 -12.03
CA SER A 147 -29.41 -43.79 -11.10
C SER A 147 -30.85 -44.15 -10.69
N ILE A 148 -31.70 -43.15 -10.43
CA ILE A 148 -33.13 -43.39 -10.11
C ILE A 148 -33.87 -43.97 -11.32
N PHE A 149 -33.67 -43.39 -12.51
CA PHE A 149 -34.29 -43.89 -13.74
C PHE A 149 -33.85 -45.32 -14.08
N ASP A 150 -32.56 -45.63 -13.93
CA ASP A 150 -32.02 -46.96 -14.21
C ASP A 150 -32.62 -48.00 -13.24
N LYS A 151 -32.74 -47.67 -11.95
CA LYS A 151 -33.43 -48.52 -10.97
C LYS A 151 -34.91 -48.70 -11.31
N PHE A 152 -35.61 -47.63 -11.66
CA PHE A 152 -37.02 -47.70 -12.03
C PHE A 152 -37.24 -48.56 -13.29
N ALA A 153 -36.38 -48.40 -14.30
CA ALA A 153 -36.43 -49.20 -15.53
C ALA A 153 -36.13 -50.68 -15.26
N TYR A 154 -35.16 -50.96 -14.39
CA TYR A 154 -34.84 -52.32 -13.96
C TYR A 154 -36.01 -52.96 -13.20
N ASP A 155 -36.56 -52.28 -12.20
CA ASP A 155 -37.69 -52.77 -11.40
C ASP A 155 -38.94 -53.01 -12.27
N PHE A 156 -39.22 -52.12 -13.23
CA PHE A 156 -40.31 -52.31 -14.18
C PHE A 156 -40.09 -53.55 -15.06
N LYS A 157 -38.85 -53.76 -15.54
CA LYS A 157 -38.51 -54.93 -16.35
C LYS A 157 -38.66 -56.22 -15.54
N VAL A 158 -38.20 -56.24 -14.29
CA VAL A 158 -38.32 -57.39 -13.38
C VAL A 158 -39.79 -57.69 -13.07
N LYS A 159 -40.60 -56.67 -12.71
CA LYS A 159 -42.05 -56.84 -12.48
C LYS A 159 -42.81 -57.33 -13.71
N LYS A 160 -42.40 -56.90 -14.91
CA LYS A 160 -42.96 -57.39 -16.18
C LYS A 160 -42.65 -58.88 -16.41
N ILE A 161 -41.43 -59.33 -16.07
CA ILE A 161 -41.02 -60.74 -16.22
C ILE A 161 -41.72 -61.63 -15.17
N LEU A 162 -41.88 -61.15 -13.95
CA LEU A 162 -42.50 -61.90 -12.85
C LEU A 162 -44.04 -61.94 -12.91
N GLY A 163 -44.67 -61.38 -13.96
CA GLY A 163 -46.12 -61.47 -14.18
C GLY A 163 -47.01 -60.67 -13.21
N THR A 164 -46.43 -59.96 -12.24
CA THR A 164 -47.17 -59.21 -11.21
C THR A 164 -47.73 -57.87 -11.70
N ALA A 165 -47.35 -57.40 -12.89
CA ALA A 165 -47.91 -56.20 -13.49
C ALA A 165 -49.38 -56.37 -13.95
N SER A 166 -49.83 -57.60 -14.22
CA SER A 166 -51.21 -57.89 -14.65
C SER A 166 -52.18 -58.12 -13.50
N GLU A 167 -51.73 -58.44 -12.28
CA GLU A 167 -52.63 -58.68 -11.14
C GLU A 167 -53.12 -57.40 -10.44
N GLN A 168 -52.42 -56.27 -10.59
CA GLN A 168 -52.85 -54.99 -9.99
C GLN A 168 -53.87 -54.20 -10.83
N ILE A 169 -54.13 -54.59 -12.08
CA ILE A 169 -55.14 -53.95 -12.94
C ILE A 169 -56.50 -54.68 -12.82
N THR A 170 -56.58 -55.77 -12.05
CA THR A 170 -57.81 -56.55 -11.84
C THR A 170 -58.09 -56.73 -10.35
N LYS A 171 -58.14 -55.62 -9.60
CA LYS A 171 -58.92 -55.54 -8.35
C LYS A 171 -59.25 -54.09 -8.01
#